data_AF-E8N3Z2-F1
#
_entry.id   AF-E8N3Z2-F1
#
_cell.length_a   1.000
_cell.length_b   1.000
_cell.length_c   1.000
_cell.angle_alpha   90.00
_cell.angle_beta   90.00
_cell.angle_gamma   90.00
#
_symmetry.space_group_name_H-M   'P 1'
#
loop_
_entity.id
_entity.type
_entity.pdbx_description
1 polymer ?
#
loop_
_entity_poly.entity_id
_entity_poly.type
_entity_poly.pdbx_seq_one_letter_code
_entity_poly.pdbx_strand_id
1 'polypeptide(L)'
;MCGRFTLFLDAETLQEVFGVSEIPADYTPRYNIAPSQPVGVITNLHPQRMEWMRWGLIPSWAKDPAIGERMINARAETLTDKPCSVAKIG
;
A
#
# COMPACT_ATOMS: atom_id res chain seq x y z
N MET A 1 2.98 13.95 -8.05
CA MET A 1 3.53 13.19 -6.91
C MET A 1 2.50 13.28 -5.80
N CYS A 2 1.98 12.15 -5.31
CA CYS A 2 0.89 12.15 -4.35
C CYS A 2 1.44 11.89 -2.95
N GLY A 3 0.97 12.64 -1.96
CA GLY A 3 1.43 12.51 -0.56
C GLY A 3 0.28 12.29 0.43
N ARG A 4 -0.99 12.32 -0.03
CA ARG A 4 -2.17 12.09 0.79
C ARG A 4 -3.28 11.48 -0.06
N PHE A 5 -4.12 10.66 0.53
CA PHE A 5 -5.36 10.18 -0.11
C PHE A 5 -6.44 9.87 0.91
N THR A 6 -7.63 9.55 0.41
CA THR A 6 -8.82 9.24 1.20
C THR A 6 -9.34 7.87 0.78
N LEU A 7 -9.74 7.06 1.76
CA LEU A 7 -10.47 5.81 1.58
C LEU A 7 -11.75 5.91 2.39
N PHE A 8 -12.82 6.36 1.75
CA PHE A 8 -14.08 6.70 2.42
C PHE A 8 -15.14 5.58 2.36
N LEU A 9 -14.88 4.53 1.58
CA LEU A 9 -15.80 3.43 1.37
C LEU A 9 -15.92 2.56 2.63
N ASP A 10 -17.09 2.00 2.89
CA ASP A 10 -17.25 0.96 3.92
C ASP A 10 -16.71 -0.41 3.44
N ALA A 11 -16.67 -1.37 4.36
CA ALA A 11 -16.11 -2.69 4.09
C ALA A 11 -16.90 -3.44 3.01
N GLU A 12 -18.23 -3.38 3.03
CA GLU A 12 -19.10 -4.07 2.06
C GLU A 12 -18.86 -3.56 0.64
N THR A 13 -18.80 -2.23 0.48
CA THR A 13 -18.51 -1.61 -0.82
C THR A 13 -17.11 -1.97 -1.31
N LEU A 14 -16.11 -2.06 -0.41
CA LEU A 14 -14.76 -2.50 -0.80
C LEU A 14 -14.76 -3.95 -1.27
N GLN A 15 -15.50 -4.84 -0.61
CA GLN A 15 -15.62 -6.24 -1.02
C GLN A 15 -16.24 -6.36 -2.41
N GLU A 16 -17.30 -5.62 -2.70
CA GLU A 16 -17.95 -5.63 -4.02
C GLU A 16 -17.05 -5.04 -5.12
N VAL A 17 -16.47 -3.86 -4.89
CA VAL A 17 -15.69 -3.14 -5.91
C VAL A 17 -14.39 -3.86 -6.25
N PHE A 18 -13.72 -4.45 -5.26
CA PHE A 18 -12.43 -5.12 -5.45
C PHE A 18 -12.51 -6.65 -5.50
N GLY A 19 -13.68 -7.24 -5.27
CA GLY A 19 -13.88 -8.70 -5.30
C GLY A 19 -13.16 -9.45 -4.18
N VAL A 20 -12.91 -8.78 -3.04
CA VAL A 20 -12.26 -9.38 -1.87
C VAL A 20 -13.29 -9.97 -0.92
N SER A 21 -13.02 -11.15 -0.36
CA SER A 21 -13.88 -11.77 0.65
C SER A 21 -13.47 -11.40 2.07
N GLU A 22 -12.23 -10.96 2.28
CA GLU A 22 -11.67 -10.70 3.61
C GLU A 22 -11.18 -9.24 3.72
N ILE A 23 -11.71 -8.53 4.72
CA ILE A 23 -11.31 -7.18 5.11
C ILE A 23 -10.89 -7.23 6.60
N PRO A 24 -9.81 -6.53 7.02
CA PRO A 24 -9.42 -6.48 8.42
C PRO A 24 -10.56 -5.99 9.32
N ALA A 25 -10.78 -6.68 10.44
CA ALA A 25 -11.90 -6.37 11.35
C ALA A 25 -11.83 -4.96 11.97
N ASP A 26 -10.63 -4.36 12.00
CA ASP A 26 -10.38 -3.00 12.47
C ASP A 26 -10.49 -1.94 11.37
N TYR A 27 -10.92 -2.33 10.17
CA TYR A 27 -11.11 -1.40 9.06
C TYR A 27 -12.17 -0.34 9.38
N THR A 28 -11.79 0.92 9.16
CA THR A 28 -12.69 2.06 9.20
C THR A 28 -12.36 3.04 8.07
N PRO A 29 -13.35 3.76 7.52
CA PRO A 29 -13.11 4.83 6.56
C PRO A 29 -12.15 5.88 7.09
N ARG A 30 -11.18 6.29 6.25
CA ARG A 30 -10.13 7.26 6.61
C ARG A 30 -10.05 8.37 5.57
N TYR A 31 -10.34 9.59 6.02
CA TYR A 31 -10.43 10.78 5.16
C TYR A 31 -9.11 11.48 4.90
N ASN A 32 -8.03 11.04 5.57
CA ASN A 32 -6.73 11.67 5.48
C ASN A 32 -5.62 10.66 5.80
N ILE A 33 -5.28 9.84 4.80
CA ILE A 33 -4.18 8.90 4.88
C ILE A 33 -2.89 9.61 4.42
N ALA A 34 -1.84 9.49 5.24
CA ALA A 34 -0.52 10.09 5.03
C ALA A 34 0.58 9.01 4.96
N PRO A 35 1.80 9.34 4.51
CA PRO A 35 2.90 8.40 4.44
C PRO A 35 3.21 7.78 5.79
N SER A 36 3.81 6.59 5.75
CA SER A 36 4.16 5.75 6.90
C SER A 36 3.00 5.20 7.72
N GLN A 37 1.77 5.68 7.48
CA GLN A 37 0.59 5.06 8.03
C GLN A 37 0.31 3.71 7.33
N PRO A 38 -0.35 2.77 8.01
CA PRO A 38 -0.87 1.57 7.39
C PRO A 38 -1.90 1.94 6.31
N VAL A 39 -1.91 1.22 5.19
CA VAL A 39 -2.86 1.35 4.09
C VAL A 39 -3.34 -0.03 3.66
N GLY A 40 -4.59 -0.12 3.24
CA GLY A 40 -5.17 -1.36 2.74
C GLY A 40 -4.57 -1.67 1.36
N VAL A 41 -4.00 -2.86 1.21
CA VAL A 41 -3.40 -3.34 -0.03
C VAL A 41 -3.93 -4.72 -0.34
N ILE A 42 -4.19 -4.97 -1.63
CA ILE A 42 -4.51 -6.28 -2.17
C ILE A 42 -3.33 -6.69 -3.04
N THR A 43 -2.70 -7.83 -2.74
CA THR A 43 -1.55 -8.33 -3.48
C THR A 43 -1.92 -9.50 -4.38
N ASN A 44 -1.04 -9.85 -5.31
CA ASN A 44 -1.24 -11.01 -6.17
C ASN A 44 -1.08 -12.34 -5.42
N LEU A 45 -0.36 -12.39 -4.28
CA LEU A 45 -0.30 -13.60 -3.45
C LEU A 45 -1.62 -13.86 -2.72
N HIS A 46 -2.37 -12.81 -2.39
CA HIS A 46 -3.62 -12.91 -1.64
C HIS A 46 -4.74 -12.05 -2.25
N PRO A 47 -5.14 -12.33 -3.51
CA PRO A 47 -6.06 -11.47 -4.27
C PRO A 47 -7.46 -11.38 -3.66
N GLN A 48 -7.83 -12.31 -2.79
CA GLN A 48 -9.14 -12.37 -2.13
C GLN A 48 -9.20 -11.59 -0.81
N ARG A 49 -8.09 -11.01 -0.33
CA ARG A 49 -8.07 -10.28 0.95
C ARG A 49 -7.32 -8.97 0.85
N MET A 50 -7.80 -7.99 1.61
CA MET A 50 -7.08 -6.76 1.87
C MET A 50 -6.23 -6.92 3.14
N GLU A 51 -4.99 -6.44 3.10
CA GLU A 51 -4.06 -6.47 4.23
C GLU A 51 -3.52 -5.07 4.54
N TRP A 52 -3.12 -4.85 5.79
CA TRP A 52 -2.45 -3.61 6.18
C TRP A 52 -0.97 -3.65 5.82
N MET A 53 -0.53 -2.72 4.98
CA MET A 53 0.88 -2.51 4.67
C MET A 53 1.30 -1.07 4.96
N ARG A 54 2.59 -0.83 5.21
CA ARG A 54 3.11 0.54 5.39
C ARG A 54 3.19 1.27 4.04
N TRP A 55 2.67 2.49 3.98
CA TRP A 55 2.92 3.37 2.84
C TRP A 55 4.32 4.00 2.92
N GLY A 56 5.31 3.30 2.39
CA GLY A 56 6.71 3.72 2.37
C GLY A 56 7.61 2.51 2.25
N LEU A 57 8.11 2.26 1.05
CA LEU A 57 8.84 1.04 0.73
C LEU A 57 10.19 0.99 1.48
N ILE A 58 10.44 -0.12 2.17
CA ILE A 58 11.74 -0.40 2.78
C ILE A 58 12.38 -1.52 1.96
N PRO A 59 13.43 -1.24 1.17
CA PRO A 59 14.14 -2.28 0.45
C PRO A 59 14.80 -3.28 1.41
N SER A 60 14.86 -4.55 1.03
CA SER A 60 15.45 -5.61 1.85
C SER A 60 16.92 -5.41 2.21
N TRP A 61 17.67 -4.62 1.43
CA TRP A 61 19.06 -4.27 1.68
C TRP A 61 19.25 -3.07 2.61
N ALA A 62 18.17 -2.32 2.90
CA ALA A 62 18.26 -1.12 3.72
C ALA A 62 18.51 -1.48 5.19
N LYS A 63 19.57 -0.90 5.77
CA LYS A 63 19.87 -1.01 7.20
C LYS A 63 19.01 -0.11 8.06
N ASP A 64 18.51 0.98 7.48
CA ASP A 64 17.70 1.99 8.16
C ASP A 64 16.29 2.05 7.54
N PRO A 65 15.22 1.72 8.30
CA PRO A 65 13.85 1.77 7.81
C PRO A 65 13.34 3.19 7.52
N ALA A 66 14.01 4.23 8.02
CA ALA A 66 13.67 5.64 7.76
C ALA A 66 13.77 5.99 6.27
N ILE A 67 14.51 5.20 5.47
CA ILE A 67 14.57 5.38 4.02
C ILE A 67 13.19 5.31 3.36
N GLY A 68 12.24 4.56 3.95
CA GLY A 68 10.89 4.43 3.42
C GLY A 68 10.07 5.71 3.43
N GLU A 69 10.40 6.70 4.27
CA GLU A 69 9.79 8.04 4.23
C GLU A 69 10.03 8.75 2.88
N ARG A 70 11.11 8.39 2.19
CA ARG A 70 11.47 8.92 0.86
C ARG A 70 10.98 8.03 -0.28
N MET A 71 10.48 6.82 0.01
CA MET A 71 10.04 5.84 -0.98
C MET A 71 8.53 5.63 -0.96
N ILE A 72 7.79 6.74 -1.02
CA ILE A 72 6.33 6.78 -0.98
C ILE A 72 5.68 6.79 -2.37
N ASN A 73 6.46 7.06 -3.43
CA ASN A 73 6.03 7.08 -4.82
C ASN A 73 7.08 6.39 -5.69
N ALA A 74 6.64 5.67 -6.72
CA ALA A 74 7.48 5.18 -7.80
C ALA A 74 7.07 5.85 -9.12
N ARG A 75 8.04 6.28 -9.92
CA ARG A 75 7.80 6.88 -11.25
C ARG A 75 7.68 5.77 -12.29
N ALA A 76 6.55 5.74 -13.00
CA ALA A 76 6.25 4.74 -14.04
C ALA A 76 7.36 4.62 -15.08
N GLU A 77 7.97 5.75 -15.44
CA GLU A 77 9.00 5.86 -16.47
C GLU A 77 10.32 5.19 -16.08
N THR A 78 10.56 4.96 -14.79
CA THR A 78 11.84 4.42 -14.27
C THR A 78 11.64 3.19 -13.39
N LEU A 79 10.49 2.53 -13.52
CA LEU A 79 10.07 1.42 -12.67
C LEU A 79 10.89 0.16 -12.94
N THR A 80 11.43 -0.01 -14.15
CA THR A 80 12.30 -1.14 -14.52
C THR A 80 13.79 -0.90 -14.26
N ASP A 81 14.20 0.36 -14.17
CA ASP A 81 15.62 0.74 -14.21
C ASP A 81 16.23 0.95 -12.82
N LYS A 82 15.40 1.02 -11.78
CA LYS A 82 15.86 1.28 -10.40
C LYS A 82 15.81 0.01 -9.54
N PRO A 83 16.90 -0.32 -8.82
CA PRO A 83 16.93 -1.48 -7.92
C PRO A 83 15.92 -1.38 -6.76
N CYS A 84 15.44 -0.17 -6.43
CA CYS A 84 14.36 0.04 -5.47
C CYS A 84 12.97 -0.36 -5.96
N SER A 85 12.74 -0.39 -7.28
CA SER A 85 11.41 -0.58 -7.85
C SER A 85 10.99 -2.05 -7.95
N VAL A 86 11.96 -2.96 -7.81
CA VAL A 86 11.79 -4.41 -7.74
C VAL A 86 11.76 -4.89 -6.29
N ALA A 87 11.06 -4.18 -5.42
CA ALA A 87 10.48 -4.86 -4.28
C ALA A 87 9.38 -5.77 -4.85
N LYS A 88 9.60 -7.08 -4.84
CA LYS A 88 8.53 -8.03 -5.06
C LYS A 88 7.45 -7.71 -4.04
N ILE A 89 6.39 -7.03 -4.48
CA ILE A 89 5.12 -7.01 -3.78
C ILE A 89 4.63 -8.44 -3.95
N GLY A 90 5.10 -9.31 -3.05
CA GLY A 90 4.48 -10.61 -2.82
C GLY A 90 3.08 -10.31 -2.33
#